data_AF-A0A452Z187-F1
#
_entry.id   AF-A0A452Z187-F1
#
_cell.length_a   1.000
_cell.length_b   1.000
_cell.length_c   1.000
_cell.angle_alpha   90.00
_cell.angle_beta   90.00
_cell.angle_gamma   90.00
#
_symmetry.space_group_name_H-M   'P 1'
#
loop_
_entity.id
_entity.type
_entity.pdbx_description
1 polymer ?
#
loop_
_entity_poly.entity_id
_entity_poly.type
_entity_poly.pdbx_seq_one_letter_code
_entity_poly.pdbx_strand_id
1 'polypeptide(L)'
;LEYHTVEKFEREKLLRFWIQSFLAGVSYVVVGFRNDAGVLIRTERLRTKDITQKVKAKNYWQQGGVCLAFADEVLCWLYGTVKENEDYVLQFAHPFHRLELLKAQSPCPDAITLHVEQLTGATN
;
A
#
# COMPACT_ATOMS: atom_id res chain seq x y z
N LEU A 1 -12.75 -8.91 23.81
CA LEU A 1 -11.94 -8.99 22.57
C LEU A 1 -10.89 -10.05 22.82
N GLU A 2 -11.01 -11.18 22.15
CA GLU A 2 -10.03 -12.27 22.28
C GLU A 2 -8.63 -11.75 21.91
N TYR A 3 -7.63 -12.14 22.71
CA TYR A 3 -6.24 -11.69 22.57
C TYR A 3 -5.70 -11.87 21.14
N HIS A 4 -6.07 -12.97 20.47
CA HIS A 4 -5.68 -13.26 19.09
C HIS A 4 -6.20 -12.25 18.05
N THR A 5 -7.38 -11.66 18.25
CA THR A 5 -7.93 -10.65 17.34
C THR A 5 -7.15 -9.33 17.44
N VAL A 6 -6.67 -9.01 18.65
CA VAL A 6 -5.89 -7.80 18.92
C VAL A 6 -4.54 -7.87 18.23
N GLU A 7 -3.85 -9.00 18.33
CA GLU A 7 -2.54 -9.18 17.68
C GLU A 7 -2.64 -9.11 16.15
N LYS A 8 -3.63 -9.76 15.54
CA LYS A 8 -3.85 -9.66 14.08
C LYS A 8 -4.21 -8.23 13.64
N PHE A 9 -5.00 -7.51 14.44
CA PHE A 9 -5.29 -6.11 14.19
C PHE A 9 -4.02 -5.26 14.24
N GLU A 10 -3.22 -5.43 15.29
CA GLU A 10 -1.99 -4.67 15.51
C GLU A 10 -0.90 -5.02 14.49
N ARG A 11 -0.86 -6.26 14.00
CA ARG A 11 0.16 -6.77 13.05
C ARG A 11 -0.23 -6.67 11.57
N GLU A 12 -1.49 -6.59 11.19
CA GLU A 12 -1.85 -6.56 9.76
C GLU A 12 -2.64 -5.30 9.40
N LYS A 13 -3.65 -4.95 10.20
CA LYS A 13 -4.54 -3.82 9.88
C LYS A 13 -3.87 -2.48 10.14
N LEU A 14 -3.16 -2.34 11.26
CA LEU A 14 -2.42 -1.12 11.53
C LEU A 14 -1.35 -0.83 10.47
N LEU A 15 -0.77 -1.85 9.82
CA LEU A 15 0.30 -1.66 8.82
C LEU A 15 -0.27 -0.97 7.60
N ARG A 16 -1.40 -1.50 7.14
CA ARG A 16 -2.12 -0.98 5.99
C ARG A 16 -2.59 0.46 6.24
N PHE A 17 -3.13 0.75 7.42
CA PHE A 17 -3.54 2.11 7.79
C PHE A 17 -2.35 3.07 7.83
N TRP A 18 -1.23 2.62 8.39
CA TRP A 18 -0.01 3.42 8.44
C TRP A 18 0.53 3.69 7.04
N ILE A 19 0.73 2.66 6.21
CA ILE A 19 1.26 2.83 4.84
C ILE A 19 0.38 3.80 4.04
N GLN A 20 -0.95 3.59 4.00
CA GLN A 20 -1.85 4.48 3.27
C GLN A 20 -1.77 5.93 3.77
N SER A 21 -1.80 6.12 5.09
CA SER A 21 -1.84 7.47 5.66
C SER A 21 -0.48 8.17 5.58
N PHE A 22 0.61 7.43 5.75
CA PHE A 22 1.97 7.94 5.69
C PHE A 22 2.32 8.44 4.30
N LEU A 23 2.02 7.63 3.26
CA LEU A 23 2.30 7.99 1.87
C LEU A 23 1.48 9.20 1.40
N ALA A 24 0.23 9.35 1.88
CA ALA A 24 -0.63 10.47 1.55
C ALA A 24 -0.44 11.71 2.45
N GLY A 25 0.47 11.67 3.45
CA GLY A 25 0.67 12.78 4.40
C GLY A 25 -0.49 13.00 5.38
N VAL A 26 -1.39 12.02 5.53
CA VAL A 26 -2.55 12.11 6.42
C VAL A 26 -2.10 11.98 7.88
N SER A 27 -2.47 12.96 8.70
CA SER A 27 -1.98 13.08 10.08
C SER A 27 -2.73 12.22 11.11
N TYR A 28 -3.99 11.85 10.83
CA TYR A 28 -4.86 11.14 11.75
C TYR A 28 -5.66 10.03 11.06
N VAL A 29 -5.81 8.91 11.76
CA VAL A 29 -6.67 7.79 11.38
C VAL A 29 -7.68 7.57 12.52
N VAL A 30 -8.97 7.52 12.20
CA VAL A 30 -10.02 7.20 13.17
C VAL A 30 -10.54 5.80 12.90
N VAL A 31 -10.45 4.92 13.90
CA VAL A 31 -10.86 3.51 13.79
C VAL A 31 -12.10 3.28 14.65
N GLY A 32 -13.16 2.77 14.03
CA GLY A 32 -14.36 2.29 14.72
C GLY A 32 -14.33 0.78 14.91
N PHE A 33 -14.40 0.32 16.16
CA PHE A 33 -14.54 -1.09 16.53
C PHE A 33 -16.03 -1.43 16.63
N ARG A 34 -16.46 -2.40 15.83
CA ARG A 34 -17.83 -2.93 15.81
C ARG A 34 -17.91 -4.32 16.43
N ASN A 35 -19.07 -4.71 16.95
CA ASN A 35 -19.36 -6.12 17.24
C ASN A 35 -19.77 -6.88 15.97
N ASP A 36 -19.96 -8.18 16.12
CA ASP A 36 -20.45 -9.07 15.06
C ASP A 36 -21.87 -8.72 14.60
N ALA A 37 -22.66 -8.04 15.45
CA ALA A 37 -23.95 -7.47 15.08
C ALA A 37 -23.84 -6.15 14.28
N GLY A 38 -22.62 -5.68 13.97
CA GLY A 38 -22.37 -4.47 13.19
C GLY A 38 -22.52 -3.15 13.95
N VAL A 39 -22.77 -3.19 15.26
CA VAL A 39 -22.92 -2.01 16.12
C VAL A 39 -21.56 -1.48 16.53
N LEU A 40 -21.34 -0.17 16.38
CA LEU A 40 -20.13 0.52 16.81
C LEU A 40 -20.04 0.53 18.35
N ILE A 41 -19.01 -0.08 18.91
CA ILE A 41 -18.79 -0.17 20.36
C ILE A 41 -17.76 0.86 20.83
N ARG A 42 -16.74 1.14 20.00
CA ARG A 42 -15.63 2.00 20.40
C ARG A 42 -15.05 2.73 19.20
N THR A 43 -14.62 3.97 19.39
CA THR A 43 -13.81 4.70 18.42
C THR A 43 -12.44 5.00 19.03
N GLU A 44 -11.41 4.97 18.20
CA GLU A 44 -10.05 5.31 18.60
C GLU A 44 -9.44 6.23 17.54
N ARG A 45 -8.88 7.36 17.99
CA ARG A 45 -8.17 8.29 17.13
C ARG A 45 -6.68 8.05 17.27
N LEU A 46 -6.06 7.64 16.17
CA LEU A 46 -4.62 7.36 16.08
C LEU A 46 -3.94 8.48 15.29
N ARG A 47 -2.81 8.97 15.79
CA ARG A 47 -1.90 9.81 15.00
C ARG A 47 -1.03 8.90 14.15
N THR A 48 -0.90 9.19 12.85
CA THR A 48 -0.12 8.36 11.92
C THR A 48 1.33 8.18 12.39
N LYS A 49 1.92 9.24 12.95
CA LYS A 49 3.28 9.21 13.54
C LYS A 49 3.38 8.22 14.72
N ASP A 50 2.37 8.21 15.59
CA ASP A 50 2.35 7.38 16.80
C ASP A 50 2.15 5.88 16.48
N ILE A 51 1.54 5.55 15.33
CA ILE A 51 1.32 4.15 14.92
C ILE A 51 2.68 3.42 14.81
N THR A 52 3.67 4.06 14.17
CA THR A 52 5.02 3.47 14.05
C THR A 52 5.69 3.26 15.40
N GLN A 53 5.51 4.19 16.34
CA GLN A 53 6.08 4.11 17.68
C GLN A 53 5.43 2.99 18.49
N LYS A 54 4.10 2.86 18.41
CA LYS A 54 3.34 1.79 19.08
C LYS A 54 3.74 0.39 18.59
N VAL A 55 3.87 0.22 17.27
CA VAL A 55 4.26 -1.06 16.67
C VAL A 55 5.73 -1.40 16.96
N LYS A 56 6.62 -0.40 16.94
CA LYS A 56 8.03 -0.55 17.30
C LYS A 56 8.19 -0.99 18.76
N ALA A 57 7.43 -0.42 19.69
CA ALA A 57 7.47 -0.78 21.10
C ALA A 57 7.08 -2.25 21.37
N LYS A 58 6.25 -2.84 20.49
CA LYS A 58 5.78 -4.22 20.59
C LYS A 58 6.56 -5.21 19.72
N ASN A 59 7.61 -4.76 19.01
CA ASN A 59 8.41 -5.56 18.07
C ASN A 59 7.58 -6.31 16.99
N TYR A 60 6.36 -5.85 16.66
CA TYR A 60 5.52 -6.57 15.70
C TYR A 60 6.05 -6.49 14.28
N TRP A 61 6.49 -5.31 13.84
CA TRP A 61 7.25 -5.16 12.60
C TRP A 61 8.50 -4.35 12.88
N GLN A 62 9.56 -4.72 12.18
CA GLN A 62 10.76 -3.91 12.15
C GLN A 62 10.42 -2.55 11.51
N GLN A 63 10.91 -1.51 12.16
CA GLN A 63 10.92 -0.08 11.82
C GLN A 63 10.29 0.25 10.45
N GLY A 64 9.35 1.20 10.37
CA GLY A 64 8.71 1.62 9.11
C GLY A 64 9.66 1.92 7.93
N GLY A 65 10.95 2.12 8.21
CA GLY A 65 12.03 2.13 7.23
C GLY A 65 12.20 0.84 6.42
N VAL A 66 11.85 -0.36 6.92
CA VAL A 66 11.96 -1.61 6.14
C VAL A 66 10.97 -1.62 4.98
N CYS A 67 9.72 -1.20 5.21
CA CYS A 67 8.74 -1.08 4.13
C CYS A 67 9.13 -0.01 3.11
N LEU A 68 9.73 1.10 3.58
CA LEU A 68 10.17 2.18 2.70
C LEU A 68 11.41 1.80 1.89
N ALA A 69 12.40 1.15 2.51
CA ALA A 69 13.58 0.64 1.82
C ALA A 69 13.20 -0.41 0.78
N PHE A 70 12.28 -1.33 1.13
CA PHE A 70 11.74 -2.28 0.16
C PHE A 70 11.02 -1.57 -0.98
N ALA A 71 10.17 -0.58 -0.69
CA ALA A 71 9.49 0.19 -1.74
C ALA A 71 10.46 0.94 -2.64
N ASP A 72 11.53 1.52 -2.08
CA ASP A 72 12.59 2.19 -2.83
C ASP A 72 13.32 1.23 -3.77
N GLU A 73 13.74 0.07 -3.27
CA GLU A 73 14.38 -0.98 -4.09
C GLU A 73 13.46 -1.46 -5.23
N VAL A 74 12.18 -1.65 -4.96
CA VAL A 74 11.19 -2.07 -5.95
C VAL A 74 10.97 -1.00 -7.01
N LEU A 75 10.83 0.28 -6.62
CA LEU A 75 10.67 1.39 -7.56
C LEU A 75 11.92 1.60 -8.40
N CYS A 76 13.11 1.49 -7.81
CA CYS A 76 14.38 1.53 -8.53
C CYS A 76 14.49 0.41 -9.56
N TRP A 77 14.11 -0.82 -9.18
CA TRP A 77 14.08 -1.96 -10.08
C TRP A 77 13.09 -1.77 -11.23
N LEU A 78 11.87 -1.30 -10.94
CA LEU A 78 10.85 -1.03 -11.94
C LEU A 78 11.30 0.04 -12.93
N TYR A 79 11.84 1.16 -12.44
CA TYR A 79 12.31 2.26 -13.28
C TYR A 79 13.47 1.84 -14.20
N GLY A 80 14.34 0.93 -13.75
CA GLY A 80 15.44 0.41 -14.57
C GLY A 80 15.05 -0.71 -15.55
N THR A 81 13.91 -1.36 -15.35
CA THR A 81 13.51 -2.56 -16.13
C THR A 81 12.39 -2.26 -17.13
N VAL A 82 11.45 -1.39 -16.77
CA VAL A 82 10.32 -1.00 -17.63
C VAL A 82 10.83 -0.17 -18.80
N LYS A 83 10.48 -0.58 -20.02
CA LYS A 83 10.81 0.15 -21.25
C LYS A 83 9.71 1.17 -21.60
N GLU A 84 10.10 2.24 -22.28
CA GLU A 84 9.15 3.20 -22.83
C GLU A 84 8.21 2.54 -23.85
N ASN A 85 6.94 2.94 -23.87
CA ASN A 85 5.87 2.45 -24.75
C ASN A 85 5.62 0.93 -24.69
N GLU A 86 5.91 0.30 -23.56
CA GLU A 86 5.66 -1.12 -23.32
C GLU A 86 4.72 -1.30 -22.14
N ASP A 87 3.74 -2.20 -22.28
CA ASP A 87 2.75 -2.50 -21.25
C ASP A 87 3.21 -3.70 -20.40
N TYR A 88 3.09 -3.57 -19.08
CA TYR A 88 3.53 -4.60 -18.12
C TYR A 88 2.50 -4.88 -17.04
N VAL A 89 2.55 -6.09 -16.49
CA VAL A 89 1.84 -6.53 -15.29
C VAL A 89 2.86 -6.81 -14.20
N LEU A 90 2.80 -6.03 -13.12
CA LEU A 90 3.55 -6.31 -11.90
C LEU A 90 2.69 -7.17 -10.97
N GLN A 91 3.19 -8.35 -10.60
CA GLN A 91 2.46 -9.28 -9.74
C GLN A 91 3.26 -9.75 -8.52
N PHE A 92 2.53 -10.00 -7.44
CA PHE A 92 3.03 -10.61 -6.21
C PHE A 92 2.12 -11.81 -5.87
N ALA A 93 2.47 -12.98 -6.41
CA ALA A 93 1.67 -14.20 -6.31
C ALA A 93 2.31 -15.24 -5.38
N HIS A 94 1.51 -16.22 -4.92
CA HIS A 94 2.00 -17.33 -4.10
C HIS A 94 3.19 -18.02 -4.80
N PRO A 95 4.32 -18.30 -4.10
CA PRO A 95 4.51 -18.33 -2.65
C PRO A 95 4.91 -17.00 -1.98
N PHE A 96 4.74 -15.85 -2.66
CA PHE A 96 5.04 -14.50 -2.13
C PHE A 96 6.52 -14.26 -1.82
N HIS A 97 7.41 -14.92 -2.56
CA HIS A 97 8.86 -14.80 -2.39
C HIS A 97 9.52 -13.83 -3.37
N ARG A 98 8.83 -13.46 -4.46
CA ARG A 98 9.35 -12.56 -5.48
C ARG A 98 8.25 -11.73 -6.11
N LEU A 99 8.64 -10.56 -6.61
CA LEU A 99 7.85 -9.77 -7.53
C LEU A 99 8.17 -10.21 -8.96
N GLU A 100 7.15 -10.33 -9.80
CA GLU A 100 7.31 -10.70 -11.20
C GLU A 100 6.78 -9.57 -12.08
N LEU A 101 7.57 -9.17 -13.06
CA LEU A 101 7.20 -8.20 -14.08
C LEU A 101 7.00 -8.96 -15.40
N LEU A 102 5.75 -9.04 -15.86
CA LEU A 102 5.37 -9.74 -17.08
C LEU A 102 4.96 -8.72 -18.15
N LYS A 103 5.28 -8.99 -19.42
CA LYS A 103 4.76 -8.16 -20.51
C LYS A 103 3.25 -8.38 -20.63
N ALA A 104 2.49 -7.30 -20.64
CA ALA A 104 1.03 -7.38 -20.75
C ALA A 104 0.64 -7.88 -22.15
N GLN A 105 -0.38 -8.73 -22.22
CA GLN A 105 -0.94 -9.20 -23.48
C GLN A 105 -2.12 -8.32 -23.94
N SER A 106 -2.73 -7.59 -23.00
CA SER A 106 -3.79 -6.62 -23.27
C SER A 106 -3.19 -5.25 -23.61
N PRO A 107 -3.82 -4.48 -24.50
CA PRO A 107 -3.40 -3.11 -24.80
C PRO A 107 -3.53 -2.20 -23.57
N CYS A 108 -2.73 -1.14 -23.55
CA CYS A 108 -2.83 -0.05 -22.59
C CYS A 108 -4.28 0.47 -22.49
N PRO A 109 -4.83 0.70 -21.28
CA PRO A 109 -6.16 1.26 -21.12
C PRO A 109 -6.33 2.62 -21.82
N ASP A 110 -7.46 2.82 -22.50
CA ASP A 110 -7.76 4.06 -23.25
C ASP A 110 -7.58 5.33 -22.42
N ALA A 111 -7.88 5.27 -21.11
CA ALA A 111 -7.70 6.40 -20.20
C ALA A 111 -6.26 6.92 -20.14
N ILE A 112 -5.27 6.05 -20.31
CA ILE A 112 -3.84 6.41 -20.32
C ILE A 112 -3.46 6.91 -21.71
N THR A 113 -3.82 6.17 -22.77
CA THR A 113 -3.50 6.52 -24.16
C THR A 113 -4.06 7.90 -24.53
N LEU A 114 -5.35 8.13 -24.27
CA LEU A 114 -6.00 9.42 -24.55
C LEU A 114 -5.39 10.58 -23.75
N HIS A 115 -4.93 10.31 -22.52
CA HIS A 115 -4.27 11.34 -21.72
C HIS A 115 -2.91 11.75 -22.30
N VAL A 116 -2.12 10.79 -22.77
CA VAL A 116 -0.82 11.05 -23.42
C VAL A 116 -1.01 11.80 -24.74
N GLU A 117 -2.01 11.45 -25.54
CA GLU A 117 -2.34 12.17 -26.79
C GLU A 117 -2.71 13.64 -26.53
N GLN A 118 -3.50 13.91 -25.48
CA GLN A 118 -3.84 15.28 -25.07
C GLN A 118 -2.62 16.09 -24.64
N LEU A 119 -1.65 15.47 -23.96
CA LEU A 119 -0.43 16.14 -23.50
C LEU A 119 0.56 16.42 -24.63
N THR A 120 0.60 15.56 -25.64
CA THR A 120 1.53 15.68 -26.77
C THR A 120 1.04 16.63 -27.87
N GLY A 121 -0.17 17.19 -27.73
CA GLY A 121 -0.73 18.17 -28.66
C GLY A 121 -1.16 17.58 -30.01
N ALA A 122 -1.32 16.25 -30.09
CA ALA A 122 -1.88 15.57 -31.25
C ALA A 122 -3.41 15.71 -31.29
N THR A 123 -3.90 16.94 -31.23
CA THR A 123 -5.25 17.26 -31.72
C THR A 123 -5.17 17.37 -33.23
N ASN A 124 -5.77 16.38 -33.92
CA ASN A 124 -6.07 16.45 -35.35
C ASN A 124 -6.74 17.77 -35.75
#